data_AF-A0A7V9JXV1-F1
#
_entry.id   AF-A0A7V9JXV1-F1
#
_cell.length_a   1.000
_cell.length_b   1.000
_cell.length_c   1.000
_cell.angle_alpha   90.00
_cell.angle_beta   90.00
_cell.angle_gamma   90.00
#
_symmetry.space_group_name_H-M   'P 1'
#
loop_
_entity.id
_entity.type
_entity.pdbx_description
1 polymer ?
#
loop_
_entity_poly.entity_id
_entity_poly.type
_entity_poly.pdbx_seq_one_letter_code
_entity_poly.pdbx_strand_id
1 'polypeptide(L)' 'GEADALAAAAAFRRDRSAMQAEQVARLADALPLPQLHLPFLFGADIGPVELDVLARALLDDLANVPAPAATTG' A
#
# COMPACT_ATOMS: atom_id res chain seq x y z
N GLY A 1 -12.58 -22.74 19.06
CA GLY A 1 -11.64 -22.39 20.15
C GLY A 1 -10.78 -21.20 19.75
N GLU A 2 -9.80 -20.81 20.58
CA GLU A 2 -8.91 -19.66 20.31
C GLU A 2 -8.19 -19.77 18.95
N ALA A 3 -7.75 -20.97 18.57
CA ALA A 3 -7.15 -21.24 17.26
C ALA A 3 -8.10 -20.91 16.09
N ASP A 4 -9.38 -21.27 16.19
CA ASP A 4 -10.36 -20.99 15.14
C ASP A 4 -10.62 -19.47 15.02
N ALA A 5 -10.63 -18.76 16.14
CA ALA A 5 -10.81 -17.31 16.17
C ALA A 5 -9.63 -16.58 15.51
N LEU A 6 -8.39 -17.03 15.78
CA LEU A 6 -7.18 -16.50 15.14
C LEU A 6 -7.16 -16.81 13.64
N ALA A 7 -7.58 -18.01 13.23
CA ALA A 7 -7.68 -18.39 11.83
C ALA A 7 -8.71 -17.53 11.07
N ALA A 8 -9.89 -17.30 11.67
CA ALA A 8 -10.91 -16.43 11.11
C ALA A 8 -10.43 -14.98 10.98
N ALA A 9 -9.74 -14.44 11.99
CA ALA A 9 -9.16 -13.09 11.94
C ALA A 9 -8.09 -12.96 10.84
N ALA A 10 -7.27 -13.99 10.64
CA ALA A 10 -6.28 -14.02 9.57
C ALA A 10 -6.94 -14.06 8.18
N ALA A 11 -7.98 -14.87 8.00
CA ALA A 11 -8.76 -14.92 6.75
C ALA A 11 -9.39 -13.55 6.44
N PHE A 12 -10.04 -12.94 7.42
CA PHE A 12 -10.65 -11.62 7.27
C PHE A 12 -9.66 -10.51 6.88
N ARG A 13 -8.43 -10.55 7.41
CA ARG A 13 -7.38 -9.61 7.00
C ARG A 13 -6.99 -9.82 5.54
N ARG A 14 -6.78 -11.07 5.12
CA ARG A 14 -6.42 -11.39 3.73
C ARG A 14 -7.51 -10.96 2.74
N ASP A 15 -8.76 -11.26 3.04
CA ASP A 15 -9.88 -10.94 2.13
C ASP A 15 -10.03 -9.42 1.95
N ARG A 16 -9.87 -8.66 3.04
CA ARG A 16 -9.87 -7.19 2.96
C ARG A 16 -8.70 -6.65 2.14
N SER A 17 -7.50 -7.18 2.35
CA SER A 17 -6.32 -6.77 1.56
C SER A 17 -6.48 -7.10 0.08
N ALA A 18 -7.07 -8.25 -0.26
CA ALA A 18 -7.36 -8.64 -1.63
C ALA A 18 -8.38 -7.68 -2.28
N MET A 19 -9.46 -7.35 -1.58
CA MET A 19 -10.45 -6.38 -2.07
C MET A 19 -9.84 -4.99 -2.30
N GLN A 20 -8.99 -4.51 -1.38
CA GLN A 20 -8.29 -3.23 -1.55
C GLN A 20 -7.37 -3.25 -2.76
N ALA A 21 -6.59 -4.32 -2.94
CA ALA A 21 -5.70 -4.48 -4.10
C ALA A 21 -6.48 -4.46 -5.42
N GLU A 22 -7.67 -5.07 -5.47
CA GLU A 22 -8.52 -5.04 -6.65
C GLU A 22 -9.01 -3.62 -6.99
N GLN A 23 -9.43 -2.84 -5.99
CA GLN A 23 -9.88 -1.46 -6.23
C GLN A 23 -8.72 -0.57 -6.71
N VAL A 24 -7.53 -0.76 -6.14
CA VAL A 24 -6.32 -0.05 -6.55
C VAL A 24 -5.92 -0.41 -7.97
N ALA A 25 -6.01 -1.69 -8.36
CA ALA A 25 -5.75 -2.14 -9.73
C ALA A 25 -6.73 -1.50 -10.73
N ARG A 26 -8.04 -1.46 -10.40
CA ARG A 26 -9.04 -0.79 -11.25
C ARG A 26 -8.76 0.71 -11.41
N LEU A 27 -8.30 1.37 -10.35
CA LEU A 27 -7.90 2.78 -10.41
C LEU A 27 -6.68 2.97 -11.32
N ALA A 28 -5.68 2.09 -11.24
CA ALA A 28 -4.49 2.11 -12.07
C ALA A 28 -4.80 1.94 -13.56
N ASP A 29 -5.73 1.03 -13.88
CA ASP A 29 -6.19 0.81 -15.25
C ASP A 29 -6.93 2.04 -15.81
N ALA A 30 -7.73 2.71 -14.98
CA ALA A 30 -8.50 3.90 -15.39
C ALA A 30 -7.64 5.18 -15.44
N LEU A 31 -6.58 5.24 -14.64
CA LEU A 31 -5.70 6.40 -14.50
C LEU A 31 -4.25 5.89 -14.39
N PRO A 32 -3.51 5.81 -15.51
CA PRO A 32 -2.18 5.18 -15.56
C PRO A 32 -1.10 6.10 -14.99
N LEU A 33 -1.26 6.49 -13.74
CA LEU A 33 -0.28 7.23 -12.98
C LEU A 33 0.66 6.27 -12.26
N PRO A 34 1.93 6.66 -12.09
CA PRO A 34 2.83 5.95 -11.18
C PRO A 34 2.21 5.89 -9.78
N GLN A 35 2.10 4.68 -9.25
CA GLN A 35 1.61 4.46 -7.90
C GLN A 35 2.78 4.36 -6.94
N LEU A 36 2.64 5.01 -5.79
CA LEU A 36 3.62 4.93 -4.71
C LEU A 36 3.10 3.99 -3.63
N HIS A 37 3.94 3.06 -3.21
CA HIS A 37 3.62 2.02 -2.25
C HIS A 37 4.35 2.25 -0.93
N LEU A 38 3.59 2.33 0.16
CA LEU A 38 4.14 2.43 1.50
C LEU A 38 3.95 1.13 2.28
N PRO A 39 4.89 0.78 3.17
CA PRO A 39 4.73 -0.37 4.02
C PRO A 39 3.61 -0.14 5.04
N PHE A 40 2.88 -1.19 5.35
CA PHE A 40 1.96 -1.19 6.48
C PHE A 40 2.76 -1.28 7.78
N LEU A 41 2.55 -0.34 8.71
CA LEU A 41 3.16 -0.35 10.03
C LEU A 41 2.17 -0.89 11.07
N PHE A 42 2.60 -1.87 11.85
CA PHE A 42 1.80 -2.41 12.94
C PHE A 42 1.86 -1.47 14.15
N GLY A 43 0.76 -0.77 14.42
CA GLY A 43 0.63 0.17 15.52
C GLY A 43 -0.73 0.87 15.46
N ALA A 44 -1.18 1.41 16.58
CA ALA A 44 -2.42 2.21 16.61
C ALA A 44 -2.17 3.65 16.13
N ASP A 45 -0.95 4.14 16.30
CA ASP A 45 -0.57 5.54 16.09
C ASP A 45 0.70 5.66 15.25
N ILE A 46 0.86 6.81 14.60
CA ILE A 46 2.04 7.17 13.81
C ILE A 46 2.83 8.22 14.59
N GLY A 47 3.97 7.82 15.15
CA GLY A 47 4.91 8.68 15.83
C GLY A 47 6.11 9.06 14.95
N PRO A 48 7.12 9.74 15.52
CA PRO A 48 8.29 10.19 14.77
C PRO A 48 9.07 9.04 14.10
N VAL A 49 9.18 7.89 14.78
CA VAL A 49 9.90 6.72 14.24
C VAL A 49 9.15 6.12 13.06
N GLU A 50 7.83 5.98 13.17
CA GLU A 50 6.98 5.47 12.10
C GLU A 50 7.00 6.43 10.89
N LEU A 51 7.01 7.74 11.13
CA LEU A 51 7.15 8.75 10.07
C LEU A 51 8.49 8.64 9.36
N ASP A 52 9.59 8.46 10.08
CA ASP A 52 10.91 8.30 9.45
C ASP A 52 10.95 7.06 8.56
N VAL A 53 10.35 5.94 8.98
CA VAL A 53 10.24 4.72 8.17
C VAL A 53 9.41 4.97 6.91
N LEU A 54 8.24 5.59 7.03
CA LEU A 54 7.37 5.88 5.89
C LEU A 54 8.02 6.87 4.92
N ALA A 55 8.68 7.91 5.43
CA ALA A 55 9.39 8.89 4.61
C ALA A 55 10.55 8.26 3.84
N ARG A 56 11.30 7.34 4.47
CA ARG A 56 12.38 6.60 3.80
C ARG A 56 11.82 5.74 2.66
N ALA A 57 10.79 4.95 2.95
CA ALA A 57 10.14 4.10 1.95
C ALA A 57 9.58 4.92 0.77
N LEU A 58 9.00 6.10 1.06
CA LEU A 58 8.50 7.01 0.03
C LEU A 58 9.61 7.50 -0.90
N LEU A 59 10.74 7.91 -0.34
CA LEU A 59 11.88 8.39 -1.12
C LEU A 59 12.49 7.28 -1.97
N ASP A 60 12.60 6.07 -1.42
CA ASP A 60 13.09 4.90 -2.14
C ASP A 60 12.17 4.56 -3.32
N ASP A 61 10.85 4.66 -3.16
CA ASP A 61 9.90 4.37 -4.23
C ASP A 61 9.85 5.47 -5.29
N LEU A 62 9.92 6.74 -4.88
CA LEU A 62 10.04 7.88 -5.80
C LEU A 62 11.25 7.77 -6.72
N ALA A 63 12.38 7.25 -6.22
CA ALA A 63 13.56 7.01 -7.05
C ALA A 63 13.33 5.99 -8.18
N ASN A 64 12.29 5.16 -8.05
CA ASN A 64 11.91 4.15 -9.05
C ASN A 64 10.75 4.60 -9.96
N VAL A 65 10.18 5.79 -9.73
CA VAL A 65 9.12 6.32 -10.58
C VAL A 65 9.71 6.65 -11.96
N PRO A 66 9.18 6.03 -13.05
CA PRO A 66 9.63 6.38 -14.39
C PRO A 66 9.31 7.84 -14.67
N ALA A 67 10.22 8.53 -15.35
CA ALA A 67 9.98 9.90 -15.79
C ALA A 67 8.64 9.96 -16.53
N PRO A 68 7.80 10.98 -16.28
CA PRO A 68 6.49 11.07 -16.90
C PRO A 68 6.67 10.97 -18.41
N ALA A 69 5.92 10.07 -19.06
CA ALA A 69 5.89 10.01 -20.50
C ALA A 69 5.50 11.41 -20.98
N ALA A 70 6.40 12.07 -21.73
CA ALA A 70 6.19 13.42 -22.21
C ALA A 70 4.81 13.48 -22.86
N THR A 71 3.91 14.25 -22.26
CA THR A 71 2.59 14.52 -22.82
C THR A 71 2.82 15.13 -24.20
N THR A 72 2.70 14.30 -25.23
CA THR A 72 2.62 14.77 -26.62
C THR A 72 1.19 15.25 -26.78
N GLY A 73 0.99 16.55 -26.61
CA GLY A 73 -0.28 17.27 -26.77
C GLY A 73 0.00 18.71 -27.16
#